data_AF-A0AA96IX93-F1
#
_entry.id   AF-A0AA96IX93-F1
#
_cell.length_a   1.000
_cell.length_b   1.000
_cell.length_c   1.000
_cell.angle_alpha   90.00
_cell.angle_beta   90.00
_cell.angle_gamma   90.00
#
_symmetry.space_group_name_H-M   'P 1'
#
loop_
_entity.id
_entity.type
_entity.pdbx_description
1 polymer ?
#
loop_
_entity_poly.entity_id
_entity_poly.type
_entity_poly.pdbx_seq_one_letter_code
_entity_poly.pdbx_strand_id
1 'polypeptide(L)'
;MNVFGEPWTTRHTNYFSDPDAGPEALLNDATEWLQYARSNLQTLTELVNERGVPDVRRLTVILDGIGAFMEMGTRCAAQAHLRMQWGKVREKVGRVAAVT
;
A
#
# COMPACT_ATOMS: atom_id res chain seq x y z
N MET A 1 -11.80 -28.52 6.81
CA MET A 1 -11.35 -27.65 5.71
C MET A 1 -11.21 -26.24 6.28
N ASN A 2 -9.98 -25.76 6.49
CA ASN A 2 -9.75 -24.40 6.99
C ASN A 2 -10.05 -23.41 5.85
N VAL A 3 -11.25 -22.82 5.85
CA VAL A 3 -11.65 -21.75 4.91
C VAL A 3 -10.74 -20.51 5.04
N PHE A 4 -9.98 -20.42 6.13
CA PHE A 4 -9.06 -19.35 6.47
C PHE A 4 -7.64 -19.90 6.63
N GLY A 5 -7.18 -20.68 5.65
CA GLY A 5 -5.73 -20.82 5.44
C GLY A 5 -5.08 -19.44 5.50
N GLU A 6 -3.80 -19.35 5.91
CA GLU A 6 -3.11 -18.06 6.14
C GLU A 6 -3.62 -16.98 5.18
N PRO A 7 -4.09 -15.83 5.70
CA PRO A 7 -4.87 -14.89 4.91
C PRO A 7 -4.19 -14.67 3.56
N TRP A 8 -4.93 -14.86 2.47
CA TRP A 8 -4.35 -14.80 1.13
C TRP A 8 -3.56 -13.51 0.91
N THR A 9 -3.97 -12.41 1.55
CA THR A 9 -3.28 -11.13 1.68
C THR A 9 -1.87 -11.28 2.26
N THR A 10 -1.68 -12.02 3.35
CA THR A 10 -0.37 -12.24 4.00
C THR A 10 0.65 -12.93 3.09
N ARG A 11 0.21 -13.79 2.14
CA ARG A 11 1.09 -14.47 1.19
C ARG A 11 1.28 -13.75 -0.15
N HIS A 12 0.38 -12.82 -0.50
CA HIS A 12 0.33 -12.20 -1.83
C HIS A 12 0.47 -10.68 -1.83
N THR A 13 0.90 -10.05 -0.71
CA THR A 13 1.32 -8.64 -0.68
C THR A 13 2.61 -8.35 -1.46
N ASN A 14 3.09 -9.28 -2.30
CA ASN A 14 3.88 -8.91 -3.47
C ASN A 14 2.98 -8.24 -4.51
N TYR A 15 2.43 -7.07 -4.14
CA TYR A 15 1.95 -6.13 -5.12
C TYR A 15 3.16 -5.70 -5.94
N PHE A 16 3.27 -6.27 -7.14
CA PHE A 16 4.12 -5.72 -8.17
C PHE A 16 3.43 -4.45 -8.65
N SER A 17 3.73 -3.32 -7.99
CA SER A 17 3.57 -2.02 -8.64
C SER A 17 4.21 -2.14 -10.03
N ASP A 18 3.53 -1.66 -11.06
CA ASP A 18 4.04 -1.72 -12.43
C ASP A 18 5.51 -1.23 -12.41
N PRO A 19 6.47 -2.07 -12.83
CA PRO A 19 7.89 -1.73 -12.77
C PRO A 19 8.19 -0.45 -13.56
N ASP A 20 7.36 -0.10 -14.53
CA ASP A 20 7.51 1.10 -15.36
C ASP A 20 6.70 2.31 -14.85
N ALA A 21 5.95 2.18 -13.76
CA ALA A 21 5.12 3.25 -13.21
C ALA A 21 5.92 4.51 -12.85
N GLY A 22 5.47 5.67 -13.36
CA GLY A 22 6.04 6.96 -12.96
C GLY A 22 5.78 7.28 -11.48
N PRO A 23 6.53 8.23 -10.89
CA PRO A 23 6.31 8.64 -9.50
C PRO A 23 4.88 9.10 -9.20
N GLU A 24 4.22 9.78 -10.14
CA GLU A 24 2.83 10.24 -9.97
C GLU A 24 1.84 9.07 -9.91
N ALA A 25 2.00 8.07 -10.79
CA ALA A 25 1.18 6.86 -10.77
C ALA A 25 1.33 6.11 -9.44
N LEU A 26 2.56 5.95 -8.95
CA LEU A 26 2.82 5.33 -7.64
C LEU A 26 2.22 6.13 -6.47
N LEU A 27 2.17 7.46 -6.53
CA LEU A 27 1.52 8.27 -5.50
C LEU A 27 -0.02 8.16 -5.56
N ASN A 28 -0.59 7.99 -6.75
CA ASN A 28 -2.02 7.69 -6.91
C ASN A 28 -2.35 6.31 -6.32
N ASP A 29 -1.57 5.29 -6.66
CA ASP A 29 -1.73 3.94 -6.07
C ASP A 29 -1.61 4.00 -4.54
N ALA A 30 -0.62 4.75 -4.02
CA ALA A 30 -0.47 4.94 -2.58
C ALA A 30 -1.72 5.54 -1.94
N THR A 31 -2.29 6.56 -2.59
CA THR A 31 -3.50 7.23 -2.12
C THR A 31 -4.69 6.28 -2.11
N GLU A 32 -4.86 5.50 -3.17
CA GLU A 32 -5.94 4.53 -3.31
C GLU A 32 -5.88 3.45 -2.21
N TRP A 33 -4.71 2.84 -1.99
CA TRP A 33 -4.53 1.83 -0.94
C TRP A 33 -4.81 2.36 0.46
N LEU A 34 -4.35 3.58 0.76
CA LEU A 34 -4.58 4.20 2.07
C LEU A 34 -6.06 4.56 2.28
N GLN A 35 -6.77 4.94 1.21
CA GLN A 35 -8.20 5.20 1.28
C GLN A 35 -8.99 3.90 1.51
N TYR A 36 -8.61 2.80 0.86
CA TYR A 36 -9.20 1.49 1.16
C TYR A 36 -8.96 1.06 2.61
N ALA A 37 -7.75 1.24 3.13
CA ALA A 37 -7.45 0.96 4.54
C ALA A 37 -8.37 1.78 5.47
N ARG A 38 -8.52 3.07 5.19
CA ARG A 38 -9.36 3.99 5.97
C ARG A 38 -10.84 3.60 5.92
N SER A 39 -11.38 3.31 4.73
CA SER A 39 -12.77 2.90 4.59
C SER A 39 -13.05 1.59 5.33
N ASN A 40 -12.14 0.61 5.25
CA ASN A 40 -12.29 -0.65 5.99
C ASN A 40 -12.22 -0.47 7.51
N LEU A 41 -11.38 0.45 8.01
CA LEU A 41 -11.36 0.82 9.43
C LEU A 41 -12.68 1.45 9.87
N GLN A 42 -13.26 2.32 9.04
CA GLN A 42 -14.57 2.94 9.32
C GLN A 42 -15.67 1.88 9.39
N THR A 43 -15.75 0.99 8.39
CA THR A 43 -16.73 -0.12 8.39
C THR A 43 -16.54 -1.07 9.57
N LEU A 44 -15.30 -1.38 9.98
CA LEU A 44 -15.04 -2.17 11.17
C LEU A 44 -15.55 -1.47 12.44
N THR A 45 -15.34 -0.15 12.54
CA THR A 45 -15.81 0.65 13.67
C THR A 45 -17.34 0.66 13.75
N GLU A 46 -18.00 0.86 12.61
CA GLU A 46 -19.47 0.78 12.50
C GLU A 46 -19.98 -0.61 12.91
N LEU A 47 -19.35 -1.69 12.43
CA LEU A 47 -19.69 -3.06 12.79
C LEU A 47 -19.58 -3.31 14.30
N VAL A 48 -18.49 -2.85 14.93
CA VAL A 48 -18.29 -2.98 16.37
C VAL A 48 -19.34 -2.20 17.16
N ASN A 49 -19.71 -1.01 16.71
CA ASN A 49 -20.72 -0.19 17.37
C ASN A 49 -22.13 -0.79 17.25
N GLU A 50 -22.49 -1.31 16.07
CA GLU A 50 -23.85 -1.81 15.81
C GLU A 50 -24.07 -3.24 16.31
N ARG A 51 -23.06 -4.10 16.20
CA ARG A 51 -23.21 -5.55 16.41
C ARG A 51 -22.32 -6.10 17.52
N GLY A 52 -21.54 -5.24 18.17
CA GLY A 52 -20.52 -5.63 19.14
C GLY A 52 -19.25 -6.14 18.46
N VAL A 53 -18.24 -6.44 19.29
CA VAL A 53 -16.92 -6.86 18.80
C VAL A 53 -17.04 -8.24 18.11
N PRO A 54 -16.52 -8.40 16.87
CA PRO A 54 -16.45 -9.70 16.21
C PRO A 54 -15.65 -10.73 17.03
N ASP A 55 -15.83 -12.02 16.76
CA ASP A 55 -14.93 -13.03 17.32
C ASP A 55 -13.47 -12.71 16.96
N VAL A 56 -12.54 -12.98 17.89
CA VAL A 56 -11.13 -12.58 17.80
C VAL A 56 -10.51 -12.98 16.46
N ARG A 57 -10.87 -14.16 15.94
CA ARG A 57 -10.32 -14.67 14.68
C ARG A 57 -10.82 -13.86 13.48
N ARG A 58 -12.09 -13.47 13.43
CA ARG A 58 -12.60 -12.53 12.41
C ARG A 58 -11.96 -11.16 12.52
N LEU A 59 -11.82 -10.64 13.74
CA LEU A 59 -11.17 -9.35 13.96
C LEU A 59 -9.74 -9.34 13.45
N THR A 60 -8.95 -10.39 13.76
CA THR A 60 -7.58 -10.55 13.24
C THR A 60 -7.54 -10.53 11.71
N VAL A 61 -8.42 -11.28 11.03
CA VAL A 61 -8.45 -11.30 9.55
C VAL A 61 -8.74 -9.91 8.95
N ILE A 62 -9.68 -9.15 9.54
CA ILE A 62 -10.01 -7.81 9.05
C ILE A 62 -8.83 -6.86 9.28
N LEU A 63 -8.20 -6.91 10.46
CA LEU A 63 -7.05 -6.08 10.79
C LEU A 63 -5.83 -6.43 9.92
N ASP A 64 -5.60 -7.70 9.62
CA ASP A 64 -4.53 -8.14 8.70
C ASP A 64 -4.77 -7.60 7.28
N GLY A 65 -6.02 -7.61 6.82
CA GLY A 65 -6.41 -7.01 5.55
C GLY A 65 -6.15 -5.50 5.50
N ILE A 66 -6.50 -4.77 6.56
CA ILE A 66 -6.20 -3.34 6.70
C ILE A 66 -4.68 -3.11 6.68
N GLY A 67 -3.93 -3.91 7.43
CA GLY A 67 -2.46 -3.85 7.46
C GLY A 67 -1.84 -4.05 6.07
N ALA A 68 -2.36 -5.00 5.29
CA ALA A 68 -1.90 -5.22 3.91
C ALA A 68 -2.10 -3.99 3.02
N PHE A 69 -3.26 -3.31 3.10
CA PHE A 69 -3.50 -2.07 2.34
C PHE A 69 -2.54 -0.94 2.78
N MET A 70 -2.29 -0.79 4.08
CA MET A 70 -1.34 0.21 4.59
C MET A 70 0.10 -0.06 4.12
N GLU A 71 0.50 -1.33 4.11
CA GLU A 71 1.82 -1.74 3.63
C GLU A 71 1.97 -1.44 2.13
N MET A 72 0.98 -1.80 1.32
CA MET A 72 0.97 -1.51 -0.12
C MET A 72 1.05 -0.01 -0.40
N GLY A 73 0.26 0.81 0.31
CA GLY A 73 0.30 2.25 0.17
C GLY A 73 1.68 2.85 0.51
N THR A 74 2.27 2.38 1.60
CA THR A 74 3.59 2.82 2.06
C THR A 74 4.70 2.44 1.06
N ARG A 75 4.64 1.23 0.50
CA ARG A 75 5.60 0.78 -0.53
C ARG A 75 5.50 1.62 -1.80
N CYS A 76 4.29 1.93 -2.26
CA CYS A 76 4.09 2.78 -3.44
C CYS A 76 4.70 4.18 -3.23
N ALA A 77 4.43 4.80 -2.08
CA ALA A 77 5.01 6.10 -1.73
C ALA A 77 6.55 6.06 -1.64
N ALA A 78 7.12 5.02 -1.02
CA ALA A 78 8.57 4.84 -0.93
C ALA A 78 9.21 4.69 -2.32
N GLN A 79 8.61 3.89 -3.20
CA GLN A 79 9.09 3.74 -4.58
C GLN A 79 8.99 5.04 -5.37
N ALA A 80 7.89 5.81 -5.23
CA ALA A 80 7.74 7.10 -5.87
C ALA A 80 8.88 8.05 -5.47
N HIS A 81 9.18 8.14 -4.16
CA HIS A 81 10.28 8.95 -3.66
C HIS A 81 11.63 8.50 -4.23
N LEU A 82 11.92 7.20 -4.25
CA LEU A 82 13.16 6.69 -4.83
C LEU A 82 13.31 7.06 -6.31
N ARG A 83 12.25 6.89 -7.11
CA ARG A 83 12.26 7.25 -8.54
C ARG A 83 12.45 8.76 -8.75
N MET A 84 11.82 9.60 -7.93
CA MET A 84 12.03 11.06 -7.98
C MET A 84 13.48 11.44 -7.67
N GLN A 85 14.09 10.84 -6.64
CA GLN A 85 15.49 11.11 -6.29
C GLN A 85 16.44 10.66 -7.41
N TRP A 86 16.18 9.49 -8.01
CA TRP A 86 16.96 9.01 -9.14
C TRP A 86 16.84 9.91 -10.38
N GLY A 87 15.64 10.41 -10.67
CA GLY A 87 15.41 11.39 -11.74
C GLY A 87 16.26 12.65 -11.55
N LYS A 88 16.28 13.22 -10.34
CA LYS A 88 17.10 14.39 -9.99
C LYS A 88 18.60 14.14 -10.20
N VAL A 89 19.09 12.95 -9.83
CA VAL A 89 20.49 12.57 -10.04
C VAL A 89 20.82 12.51 -11.53
N ARG A 90 19.95 11.89 -12.35
CA ARG A 90 20.15 11.81 -13.80
C ARG A 90 20.17 13.18 -14.47
N GLU A 91 19.26 14.07 -14.09
CA GLU A 91 19.23 15.45 -14.60
C GLU A 91 20.52 16.21 -14.24
N LYS A 92 20.99 16.07 -13.00
CA LYS A 92 22.23 16.70 -12.54
C LYS A 92 23.44 16.19 -13.32
N VAL A 93 23.55 14.88 -13.55
CA VAL A 93 24.62 14.28 -14.35
C VAL A 93 24.57 14.77 -15.79
N GLY A 94 23.39 14.79 -16.41
CA GLY A 94 23.21 15.30 -17.78
C GLY A 94 23.61 16.77 -17.92
N ARG A 95 23.30 17.61 -16.93
CA ARG A 95 23.71 19.02 -16.90
C ARG A 95 25.22 19.19 -16.78
N VAL A 96 25.90 18.38 -15.97
CA VAL A 96 27.37 18.42 -15.83
C VAL A 96 28.05 17.99 -17.14
N ALA A 97 27.55 16.94 -17.78
CA ALA A 97 28.08 16.46 -19.06
C ALA A 97 27.88 17.46 -20.21
N ALA A 98 26.82 18.26 -20.19
CA ALA A 98 26.56 19.28 -21.21
C ALA A 98 27.41 20.55 -21.07
N VAL A 99 28.10 20.73 -19.93
CA VAL A 99 28.97 21.89 -19.64
C VAL A 99 30.46 21.55 -19.85
N THR A 100 30.78 20.28 -20.09
CA THR A 100 32.15 19.78 -20.33
C THR A 100 32.36 19.54 -21.82
#